data_AF-A0A383ET93-F1
#
_entry.id   AF-A0A383ET93-F1
#
_cell.length_a   1.000
_cell.length_b   1.000
_cell.length_c   1.000
_cell.angle_alpha   90.00
_cell.angle_beta   90.00
_cell.angle_gamma   90.00
#
_symmetry.space_group_name_H-M   'P 1'
#
loop_
_entity.id
_entity.type
_entity.pdbx_description
1 polymer ?
#
loop_
_entity_poly.entity_id
_entity_poly.type
_entity_poly.pdbx_seq_one_letter_code
_entity_poly.pdbx_strand_id
1 'polypeptide(L)'
;GPNTGGMGAYAPISLATDSLLDQIQDRIIEPTLWALAKDESEFKGLLYAGIMVTDHGPKVVEFNCRFGDPETQVVLPLLDSSLLDPMIEIANGQSISNLKLDWSNKAGLTTVLASSGYPESYPKGLPIDIPDECVEDPEAVIFQAGTSMGPGGLVTSGGRVAAVTGIADTLRAASLKSLSVAEKIQFEGKQFRKDIGWRELARSTKETS
;
A
#
# COMPACT_ATOMS: atom_id res chain seq x y z
N GLY A 1 8.30 19.21 -0.51
CA GLY A 1 9.37 18.37 0.04
C GLY A 1 9.94 17.48 -1.05
N PRO A 2 11.05 16.80 -0.80
CA PRO A 2 11.62 15.83 -1.74
C PRO A 2 10.68 14.65 -1.98
N ASN A 3 10.88 13.93 -3.09
CA ASN A 3 10.24 12.63 -3.32
C ASN A 3 10.74 11.61 -2.30
N THR A 4 9.88 10.67 -1.92
CA THR A 4 10.19 9.58 -0.98
C THR A 4 9.76 8.25 -1.59
N GLY A 5 10.05 7.14 -0.89
CA GLY A 5 9.52 5.82 -1.27
C GLY A 5 8.01 5.65 -1.05
N GLY A 6 7.31 6.69 -0.58
CA GLY A 6 5.87 6.66 -0.27
C GLY A 6 5.62 6.90 1.22
N MET A 7 4.80 7.92 1.53
CA MET A 7 4.41 8.29 2.90
C MET A 7 3.04 7.76 3.32
N GLY A 8 2.36 7.05 2.44
CA GLY A 8 1.04 6.47 2.67
C GLY A 8 0.40 6.04 1.37
N ALA A 9 -0.63 5.23 1.48
CA ALA A 9 -1.42 4.69 0.39
C ALA A 9 -2.86 4.45 0.86
N TYR A 10 -3.78 4.21 -0.07
CA TYR A 10 -5.15 3.85 0.25
C TYR A 10 -5.77 3.01 -0.88
N ALA A 11 -6.79 2.24 -0.53
CA ALA A 11 -7.59 1.45 -1.45
C ALA A 11 -9.04 1.31 -0.93
N PRO A 12 -10.06 1.20 -1.81
CA PRO A 12 -9.98 1.39 -3.26
C PRO A 12 -9.85 2.88 -3.64
N ILE A 13 -9.76 3.16 -4.94
CA ILE A 13 -9.78 4.52 -5.50
C ILE A 13 -11.03 4.70 -6.40
N SER A 14 -11.75 5.81 -6.27
CA SER A 14 -12.96 6.10 -7.07
C SER A 14 -12.71 6.15 -8.58
N LEU A 15 -11.47 6.46 -8.99
CA LEU A 15 -11.10 6.51 -10.39
C LEU A 15 -11.04 5.12 -11.05
N ALA A 16 -10.93 4.03 -10.28
CA ALA A 16 -10.81 2.67 -10.79
C ALA A 16 -12.17 2.09 -11.22
N THR A 17 -12.84 2.77 -12.15
CA THR A 17 -14.06 2.28 -12.79
C THR A 17 -13.77 1.05 -13.66
N ASP A 18 -14.74 0.16 -13.85
CA ASP A 18 -14.60 -1.02 -14.72
C ASP A 18 -14.07 -0.66 -16.12
N SER A 19 -14.60 0.42 -16.72
CA SER A 19 -14.14 0.89 -18.03
C SER A 19 -12.67 1.31 -18.04
N LEU A 20 -12.17 1.90 -16.96
CA LEU A 20 -10.74 2.24 -16.87
C LEU A 20 -9.90 0.98 -16.67
N LEU A 21 -10.36 0.05 -15.84
CA LEU A 21 -9.67 -1.22 -15.58
C LEU A 21 -9.56 -2.05 -16.86
N ASP A 22 -10.63 -2.17 -17.65
CA ASP A 22 -10.63 -2.84 -18.94
C ASP A 22 -9.63 -2.19 -19.90
N GLN A 23 -9.59 -0.85 -19.97
CA GLN A 23 -8.60 -0.15 -20.79
C GLN A 23 -7.16 -0.42 -20.35
N ILE A 24 -6.90 -0.52 -19.05
CA ILE A 24 -5.57 -0.86 -18.52
C ILE A 24 -5.22 -2.31 -18.87
N GLN A 25 -6.16 -3.24 -18.71
CA GLN A 25 -5.97 -4.64 -19.06
C GLN A 25 -5.60 -4.79 -20.55
N ASP A 26 -6.47 -4.32 -21.45
CA ASP A 26 -6.38 -4.54 -22.89
C ASP A 26 -5.22 -3.78 -23.55
N ARG A 27 -4.89 -2.58 -23.05
CA ARG A 27 -3.93 -1.69 -23.70
C ARG A 27 -2.56 -1.69 -23.05
N ILE A 28 -2.44 -2.21 -21.83
CA ILE A 28 -1.21 -2.15 -21.04
C ILE A 28 -0.80 -3.54 -20.58
N ILE A 29 -1.61 -4.19 -19.73
CA ILE A 29 -1.19 -5.44 -19.08
C ILE A 29 -1.03 -6.58 -20.09
N GLU A 30 -2.05 -6.87 -20.90
CA GLU A 30 -1.98 -7.97 -21.86
C GLU A 30 -0.94 -7.75 -22.95
N PRO A 31 -0.82 -6.56 -23.58
CA PRO A 31 0.22 -6.33 -24.58
C PRO A 31 1.63 -6.44 -24.00
N THR A 32 1.85 -6.00 -22.76
CA THR A 32 3.14 -6.14 -22.08
C THR A 32 3.49 -7.61 -21.84
N LEU A 33 2.57 -8.40 -21.30
CA LEU A 33 2.81 -9.83 -21.08
C LEU A 33 3.01 -10.60 -22.40
N TRP A 34 2.24 -10.26 -23.43
CA TRP A 34 2.39 -10.84 -24.76
C TRP A 34 3.77 -10.54 -25.37
N ALA A 35 4.23 -9.29 -25.28
CA ALA A 35 5.54 -8.90 -25.78
C ALA A 35 6.68 -9.64 -25.06
N LEU A 36 6.61 -9.75 -23.73
CA LEU A 36 7.58 -10.50 -22.93
C LEU A 36 7.62 -11.98 -23.31
N ALA A 37 6.46 -12.61 -23.51
CA ALA A 37 6.39 -14.00 -23.97
C ALA A 37 6.96 -14.17 -25.38
N LYS A 38 6.69 -13.24 -26.30
CA LYS A 38 7.22 -13.24 -27.67
C LYS A 38 8.74 -13.13 -27.70
N ASP A 39 9.32 -12.39 -26.75
CA ASP A 39 10.77 -12.21 -26.60
C ASP A 39 11.41 -13.32 -25.72
N GLU A 40 10.75 -14.47 -25.58
CA GLU A 40 11.22 -15.64 -24.80
C GLU A 40 11.56 -15.31 -23.34
N SER A 41 10.94 -14.25 -22.81
CA SER A 41 11.18 -13.68 -21.48
C SER A 41 9.88 -13.66 -20.66
N GLU A 42 9.18 -14.79 -20.64
CA GLU A 42 7.89 -14.96 -19.96
C GLU A 42 7.93 -14.47 -18.51
N PHE A 43 6.99 -13.58 -18.15
CA PHE A 43 6.89 -13.03 -16.80
C PHE A 43 6.06 -13.92 -15.89
N LYS A 44 6.60 -14.27 -14.72
CA LYS A 44 5.91 -15.05 -13.68
C LYS A 44 6.05 -14.34 -12.33
N GLY A 45 4.93 -13.92 -11.77
CA GLY A 45 4.90 -13.19 -10.50
C GLY A 45 3.91 -12.04 -10.51
N LEU A 46 4.21 -11.02 -9.70
CA LEU A 46 3.39 -9.82 -9.60
C LEU A 46 3.94 -8.73 -10.51
N LEU A 47 3.14 -8.35 -11.51
CA LEU A 47 3.39 -7.18 -12.35
C LEU A 47 2.64 -5.98 -11.77
N TYR A 48 3.39 -5.01 -11.25
CA TYR A 48 2.86 -3.73 -10.83
C TYR A 48 3.05 -2.71 -11.96
N ALA A 49 1.99 -1.99 -12.31
CA ALA A 49 2.02 -0.92 -13.30
C ALA A 49 1.67 0.42 -12.63
N GLY A 50 2.62 1.35 -12.65
CA GLY A 50 2.37 2.74 -12.25
C GLY A 50 1.64 3.46 -13.38
N ILE A 51 0.37 3.80 -13.19
CA ILE A 51 -0.49 4.39 -14.23
C ILE A 51 -0.77 5.87 -13.96
N MET A 52 -0.62 6.68 -14.99
CA MET A 52 -1.13 8.05 -15.04
C MET A 52 -2.38 8.11 -15.91
N VAL A 53 -3.52 8.51 -15.33
CA VAL A 53 -4.76 8.75 -16.08
C VAL A 53 -4.69 10.14 -16.71
N THR A 54 -4.76 10.20 -18.03
CA THR A 54 -4.68 11.45 -18.81
C THR A 54 -5.93 11.65 -19.64
N ASP A 55 -6.09 12.83 -20.23
CA ASP A 55 -7.19 13.14 -21.18
C ASP A 55 -7.18 12.24 -22.43
N HIS A 56 -6.07 11.51 -22.68
CA HIS A 56 -5.92 10.57 -23.79
C HIS A 56 -5.93 9.10 -23.34
N GLY A 57 -6.39 8.82 -22.11
CA GLY A 57 -6.44 7.49 -21.52
C GLY A 57 -5.26 7.19 -20.58
N PRO A 58 -5.20 5.95 -20.04
CA PRO A 58 -4.15 5.53 -19.11
C PRO A 58 -2.80 5.41 -19.83
N LYS A 59 -1.74 5.89 -19.17
CA LYS A 59 -0.36 5.76 -19.64
C LYS A 59 0.52 5.17 -18.56
N VAL A 60 1.42 4.28 -18.95
CA VAL A 60 2.43 3.72 -18.05
C VAL A 60 3.46 4.78 -17.71
N VAL A 61 3.72 4.95 -16.43
CA VAL A 61 4.87 5.69 -15.89
C VAL A 61 6.03 4.74 -15.70
N GLU A 62 5.79 3.60 -15.05
CA GLU A 62 6.78 2.58 -14.76
C GLU A 62 6.15 1.21 -14.54
N PHE A 63 6.97 0.16 -14.64
CA PHE A 63 6.64 -1.19 -14.17
C PHE A 63 7.54 -1.57 -13.01
N ASN A 64 7.00 -2.35 -12.08
CA ASN A 64 7.74 -3.02 -11.02
C ASN A 64 7.38 -4.51 -11.01
N CYS A 65 8.36 -5.37 -10.73
CA CYS A 65 8.18 -6.83 -10.73
C CYS A 65 7.90 -7.38 -9.32
N ARG A 66 7.27 -6.57 -8.47
CA ARG A 66 7.05 -6.85 -7.05
C ARG A 66 5.91 -6.00 -6.51
N PHE A 67 5.45 -6.39 -5.33
CA PHE A 67 4.53 -5.63 -4.51
C PHE A 67 5.02 -4.20 -4.21
N GLY A 68 4.10 -3.23 -4.27
CA GLY A 68 4.34 -1.85 -3.86
C GLY A 68 4.64 -1.72 -2.35
N ASP A 69 5.27 -0.64 -1.93
CA ASP A 69 5.41 -0.32 -0.51
C ASP A 69 5.35 1.21 -0.38
N PRO A 70 4.25 1.79 0.13
CA PRO A 70 3.32 1.16 1.09
C PRO A 70 2.00 0.60 0.50
N GLU A 71 1.87 0.38 -0.80
CA GLU A 71 0.61 -0.08 -1.40
C GLU A 71 0.15 -1.46 -0.92
N THR A 72 1.10 -2.36 -0.65
CA THR A 72 0.81 -3.71 -0.12
C THR A 72 0.08 -3.65 1.20
N GLN A 73 0.47 -2.72 2.07
CA GLN A 73 -0.07 -2.53 3.41
C GLN A 73 -1.52 -2.03 3.39
N VAL A 74 -2.07 -1.66 2.23
CA VAL A 74 -3.51 -1.34 2.08
C VAL A 74 -4.25 -2.31 1.19
N VAL A 75 -3.60 -2.92 0.18
CA VAL A 75 -4.26 -3.87 -0.72
C VAL A 75 -4.44 -5.23 -0.06
N LEU A 76 -3.39 -5.82 0.49
CA LEU A 76 -3.47 -7.18 1.04
C LEU A 76 -4.40 -7.33 2.24
N PRO A 77 -4.54 -6.34 3.16
CA PRO A 77 -5.52 -6.45 4.23
C PRO A 77 -6.98 -6.44 3.77
N LEU A 78 -7.25 -6.11 2.50
CA LEU A 78 -8.58 -6.19 1.89
C LEU A 78 -8.80 -7.48 1.10
N LEU A 79 -7.81 -8.38 1.05
CA LEU A 79 -7.94 -9.68 0.41
C LEU A 79 -8.56 -10.68 1.39
N ASP A 80 -9.77 -11.14 1.12
CA ASP A 80 -10.44 -12.17 1.93
C ASP A 80 -9.93 -13.58 1.59
N SER A 81 -9.43 -13.77 0.37
CA SER A 81 -8.84 -15.05 -0.07
C SER A 81 -7.42 -15.29 0.43
N SER A 82 -6.98 -16.56 0.35
CA SER A 82 -5.59 -16.95 0.61
C SER A 82 -4.66 -16.39 -0.47
N LEU A 83 -3.68 -15.57 -0.07
CA LEU A 83 -2.61 -15.15 -0.97
C LEU A 83 -1.66 -16.31 -1.34
N LEU A 84 -1.61 -17.36 -0.51
CA LEU A 84 -0.71 -18.50 -0.72
C LEU A 84 -1.10 -19.28 -1.99
N ASP A 85 -2.39 -19.40 -2.27
CA ASP A 85 -2.92 -20.20 -3.38
C ASP A 85 -2.37 -19.73 -4.74
N PRO A 86 -2.50 -18.44 -5.15
CA PRO A 86 -1.88 -17.97 -6.37
C PRO A 86 -0.35 -18.02 -6.34
N MET A 87 0.29 -17.84 -5.18
CA MET A 87 1.75 -17.92 -5.07
C MET A 87 2.28 -19.33 -5.39
N ILE A 88 1.60 -20.38 -4.92
CA ILE A 88 1.98 -21.77 -5.19
C ILE A 88 1.80 -22.10 -6.68
N GLU A 89 0.68 -21.71 -7.28
CA GLU A 89 0.43 -21.93 -8.71
C GLU A 89 1.52 -21.26 -9.56
N ILE A 90 1.82 -19.98 -9.27
CA ILE A 90 2.87 -19.24 -9.98
C ILE A 90 4.24 -19.90 -9.81
N ALA A 91 4.61 -20.30 -8.58
CA ALA A 91 5.90 -20.95 -8.31
C ALA A 91 6.06 -22.29 -9.03
N ASN A 92 4.97 -23.02 -9.23
CA ASN A 92 4.93 -24.28 -9.98
C ASN A 92 4.76 -24.08 -11.50
N GLY A 93 4.77 -22.84 -11.98
CA GLY A 93 4.61 -22.50 -13.40
C GLY A 93 3.21 -22.83 -13.94
N GLN A 94 2.21 -22.91 -13.07
CA GLN A 94 0.81 -23.19 -13.42
C GLN A 94 0.06 -21.88 -13.72
N SER A 95 -1.07 -22.02 -14.43
CA SER A 95 -1.96 -20.90 -14.73
C SER A 95 -2.79 -20.51 -13.51
N ILE A 96 -2.89 -19.22 -13.24
CA ILE A 96 -3.80 -18.65 -12.24
C ILE A 96 -5.19 -18.31 -12.79
N SER A 97 -5.47 -18.61 -14.07
CA SER A 97 -6.73 -18.23 -14.74
C SER A 97 -8.00 -18.78 -14.09
N ASN A 98 -7.88 -19.87 -13.33
CA ASN A 98 -9.00 -20.51 -12.64
C ASN A 98 -9.12 -20.08 -11.17
N LEU A 99 -8.17 -19.29 -10.67
CA LEU A 99 -8.23 -18.76 -9.31
C LEU A 99 -9.10 -17.51 -9.29
N LYS A 100 -9.97 -17.45 -8.28
CA LYS A 100 -10.75 -16.26 -7.97
C LYS A 100 -10.31 -15.73 -6.62
N LEU A 101 -10.00 -14.44 -6.59
CA LEU A 101 -9.72 -13.71 -5.35
C LEU A 101 -10.96 -12.92 -4.97
N ASP A 102 -11.47 -13.17 -3.77
CA ASP A 102 -12.53 -12.40 -3.16
C ASP A 102 -11.89 -11.28 -2.31
N TRP A 103 -12.45 -10.08 -2.46
CA TRP A 103 -11.95 -8.87 -1.83
C TRP A 103 -13.05 -8.26 -0.97
N SER A 104 -12.65 -7.72 0.17
CA SER A 104 -13.53 -7.02 1.09
C SER A 104 -14.08 -5.74 0.46
N ASN A 105 -15.33 -5.39 0.78
CA ASN A 105 -15.92 -4.08 0.43
C ASN A 105 -15.45 -2.94 1.35
N LYS A 106 -14.55 -3.22 2.31
CA LYS A 106 -13.95 -2.22 3.19
C LYS A 106 -12.94 -1.35 2.45
N ALA A 107 -12.59 -0.23 3.07
CA ALA A 107 -11.51 0.64 2.65
C ALA A 107 -10.31 0.49 3.61
N GLY A 108 -9.11 0.58 3.05
CA GLY A 108 -7.85 0.62 3.77
C GLY A 108 -7.11 1.92 3.51
N LEU A 109 -6.49 2.50 4.53
CA LEU A 109 -5.57 3.63 4.40
C LEU A 109 -4.38 3.44 5.32
N THR A 110 -3.18 3.60 4.79
CA THR A 110 -1.94 3.47 5.55
C THR A 110 -1.19 4.78 5.66
N THR A 111 -0.72 5.08 6.86
CA THR A 111 0.12 6.25 7.17
C THR A 111 1.50 5.76 7.56
N VAL A 112 2.53 6.21 6.83
CA VAL A 112 3.91 5.85 7.15
C VAL A 112 4.46 6.77 8.23
N LEU A 113 5.01 6.15 9.27
CA LEU A 113 5.84 6.79 10.29
C LEU A 113 7.30 6.75 9.83
N ALA A 114 7.95 7.90 9.79
CA ALA A 114 9.33 8.04 9.37
C ALA A 114 10.20 8.68 10.47
N SER A 115 11.49 8.35 10.45
CA SER A 115 12.51 8.96 11.28
C SER A 115 12.77 10.41 10.85
N SER A 116 13.16 11.26 11.80
CA SER A 116 13.54 12.64 11.49
C SER A 116 14.66 12.69 10.46
N GLY A 117 14.47 13.52 9.43
CA GLY A 117 15.47 13.69 8.36
C GLY A 117 15.28 12.79 7.14
N TYR A 118 14.37 11.81 7.19
CA TYR A 118 13.97 11.06 5.98
C TYR A 118 13.42 12.04 4.90
N PRO A 119 13.83 11.92 3.62
CA PRO A 119 14.55 10.81 2.98
C PRO A 119 16.08 10.87 3.00
N GLU A 120 16.67 11.84 3.68
CA GLU A 120 18.13 12.01 3.77
C GLU A 120 18.71 11.23 4.96
N SER A 121 19.62 11.83 5.73
CA SER A 121 20.19 11.20 6.91
C SER A 121 19.20 11.21 8.08
N TYR A 122 19.09 10.09 8.78
CA TYR A 122 18.21 9.92 9.92
C TYR A 122 18.89 9.12 11.04
N PRO A 123 18.54 9.40 12.31
CA PRO A 123 19.05 8.63 13.44
C PRO A 123 18.48 7.21 13.47
N LYS A 124 19.19 6.31 14.13
CA LYS A 124 18.77 4.92 14.40
C LYS A 124 18.97 4.61 15.89
N GLY A 125 18.36 3.54 16.36
CA GLY A 125 18.46 3.06 17.73
C GLY A 125 17.58 3.84 18.72
N LEU A 126 16.63 4.65 18.22
CA LEU A 126 15.73 5.41 19.08
C LEU A 126 14.58 4.50 19.55
N PRO A 127 14.25 4.46 20.85
CA PRO A 127 13.15 3.66 21.38
C PRO A 127 11.82 3.96 20.68
N ILE A 128 11.07 2.90 20.37
CA ILE A 128 9.72 2.97 19.82
C ILE A 128 8.74 2.49 20.90
N ASP A 129 7.82 3.36 21.27
CA ASP A 129 6.70 3.08 22.16
C ASP A 129 5.43 2.83 21.33
N ILE A 130 4.85 1.65 21.47
CA ILE A 130 3.60 1.25 20.82
C ILE A 130 2.64 0.84 21.94
N PRO A 131 1.60 1.63 22.23
CA PRO A 131 0.63 1.27 23.27
C PRO A 131 -0.08 -0.05 22.94
N ASP A 132 -0.31 -0.88 23.97
CA ASP A 132 -0.95 -2.20 23.81
C ASP A 132 -2.30 -2.08 23.09
N GLU A 133 -3.08 -1.04 23.36
CA GLU A 133 -4.39 -0.87 22.72
C GLU A 133 -4.29 -0.58 21.21
N CYS A 134 -3.12 -0.15 20.71
CA CYS A 134 -2.88 -0.02 19.27
C CYS A 134 -2.55 -1.36 18.61
N VAL A 135 -1.91 -2.27 19.35
CA VAL A 135 -1.59 -3.62 18.89
C VAL A 135 -2.84 -4.50 18.88
N GLU A 136 -3.73 -4.28 19.84
CA GLU A 136 -4.97 -5.05 20.01
C GLU A 136 -6.17 -4.49 19.21
N ASP A 137 -6.01 -3.35 18.51
CA ASP A 137 -7.09 -2.73 17.74
C ASP A 137 -7.44 -3.58 16.50
N PRO A 138 -8.64 -4.17 16.41
CA PRO A 138 -9.01 -5.05 15.29
C PRO A 138 -9.21 -4.31 13.97
N GLU A 139 -9.31 -2.97 14.01
CA GLU A 139 -9.48 -2.12 12.83
C GLU A 139 -8.16 -1.46 12.40
N ALA A 140 -7.05 -1.79 13.04
CA ALA A 140 -5.74 -1.28 12.70
C ALA A 140 -4.70 -2.40 12.56
N VAL A 141 -3.75 -2.21 11.65
CA VAL A 141 -2.61 -3.10 11.48
C VAL A 141 -1.34 -2.26 11.45
N ILE A 142 -0.37 -2.62 12.29
CA ILE A 142 0.95 -1.97 12.34
C ILE A 142 1.95 -2.85 11.62
N PHE A 143 2.38 -2.42 10.43
CA PHE A 143 3.43 -3.07 9.67
C PHE A 143 4.79 -2.46 10.02
N GLN A 144 5.67 -3.27 10.62
CA GLN A 144 7.04 -2.85 10.90
C GLN A 144 7.86 -2.76 9.60
N ALA A 145 8.65 -1.70 9.46
CA ALA A 145 9.58 -1.52 8.35
C ALA A 145 11.00 -1.42 8.90
N GLY A 146 11.52 -0.20 9.07
CA GLY A 146 12.83 0.05 9.65
C GLY A 146 12.82 -0.01 11.17
N THR A 147 12.59 -1.19 11.76
CA THR A 147 12.69 -1.45 13.20
C THR A 147 13.74 -2.52 13.51
N SER A 148 14.22 -2.58 14.75
CA SER A 148 15.05 -3.68 15.25
C SER A 148 14.82 -3.89 16.74
N MET A 149 15.20 -5.05 17.26
CA MET A 149 15.19 -5.32 18.70
C MET A 149 16.48 -4.82 19.36
N GLY A 150 16.37 -3.87 20.28
CA GLY A 150 17.45 -3.39 21.14
C GLY A 150 17.34 -3.95 22.57
N PRO A 151 18.29 -3.61 23.47
CA PRO A 151 18.28 -4.10 24.85
C PRO A 151 17.02 -3.74 25.66
N GLY A 152 16.35 -2.64 25.30
CA GLY A 152 15.15 -2.13 25.97
C GLY A 152 13.85 -2.30 25.17
N GLY A 153 13.86 -3.14 24.12
CA GLY A 153 12.70 -3.34 23.25
C GLY A 153 12.90 -2.81 21.83
N LEU A 154 11.80 -2.43 21.18
CA LEU A 154 11.80 -2.03 19.77
C LEU A 154 12.49 -0.67 19.58
N VAL A 155 13.34 -0.55 18.56
CA VAL A 155 14.03 0.70 18.22
C VAL A 155 13.98 0.98 16.72
N THR A 156 14.14 2.25 16.33
CA THR A 156 14.24 2.66 14.92
C THR A 156 15.51 2.12 14.26
N SER A 157 15.43 1.74 13.00
CA SER A 157 16.56 1.19 12.23
C SER A 157 16.54 1.59 10.74
N GLY A 158 15.52 2.33 10.30
CA GLY A 158 15.37 2.80 8.93
C GLY A 158 14.69 4.16 8.83
N GLY A 159 14.65 4.69 7.59
CA GLY A 159 14.04 5.98 7.30
C GLY A 159 12.52 5.94 7.43
N ARG A 160 11.88 4.96 6.79
CA ARG A 160 10.49 4.55 7.11
C ARG A 160 10.54 3.51 8.23
N VAL A 161 9.86 3.78 9.33
CA VAL A 161 9.91 3.00 10.57
C VAL A 161 8.76 2.00 10.61
N ALA A 162 7.54 2.45 10.34
CA ALA A 162 6.35 1.60 10.32
C ALA A 162 5.29 2.19 9.38
N ALA A 163 4.34 1.36 8.95
CA ALA A 163 3.13 1.78 8.26
C ALA A 163 1.91 1.37 9.10
N VAL A 164 1.04 2.33 9.39
CA VAL A 164 -0.16 2.12 10.22
C VAL A 164 -1.37 2.12 9.32
N THR A 165 -1.95 0.95 9.09
CA THR A 165 -3.14 0.79 8.25
C THR A 165 -4.39 0.79 9.11
N GLY A 166 -5.30 1.72 8.85
CA GLY A 166 -6.68 1.64 9.32
C GLY A 166 -7.55 0.95 8.28
N ILE A 167 -8.47 0.10 8.73
CA ILE A 167 -9.41 -0.65 7.89
C ILE A 167 -10.81 -0.38 8.41
N ALA A 168 -11.71 0.11 7.55
CA ALA A 168 -13.07 0.45 7.94
C ALA A 168 -14.03 0.42 6.75
N ASP A 169 -15.33 0.58 6.99
CA ASP A 169 -16.34 0.53 5.92
C ASP A 169 -16.28 1.74 4.97
N THR A 170 -15.58 2.81 5.35
CA THR A 170 -15.38 3.98 4.49
C THR A 170 -13.94 4.44 4.55
N LEU A 171 -13.46 5.05 3.45
CA LEU A 171 -12.10 5.61 3.39
C LEU A 171 -11.89 6.68 4.47
N ARG A 172 -12.92 7.45 4.80
CA ARG A 172 -12.84 8.48 5.86
C ARG A 172 -12.62 7.84 7.23
N ALA A 173 -13.35 6.77 7.55
CA ALA A 173 -13.17 6.05 8.80
C ALA A 173 -11.79 5.37 8.87
N ALA A 174 -11.34 4.74 7.78
CA ALA A 174 -10.01 4.14 7.67
C ALA A 174 -8.90 5.20 7.85
N SER A 175 -9.08 6.39 7.27
CA SER A 175 -8.18 7.54 7.43
C SER A 175 -8.06 7.97 8.90
N LEU A 176 -9.20 8.16 9.57
CA LEU A 176 -9.24 8.57 10.98
C LEU A 176 -8.61 7.51 11.88
N LYS A 177 -8.89 6.23 11.64
CA LYS A 177 -8.29 5.12 12.39
C LYS A 177 -6.78 5.08 12.23
N SER A 178 -6.29 5.05 10.99
CA SER A 178 -4.85 5.09 10.68
C SER A 178 -4.14 6.25 11.36
N LEU A 179 -4.71 7.46 11.25
CA LEU A 179 -4.16 8.67 11.84
C LEU A 179 -4.12 8.59 13.37
N SER A 180 -5.20 8.13 14.00
CA SER A 180 -5.28 8.03 15.46
C SER A 180 -4.22 7.09 16.06
N VAL A 181 -3.96 5.95 15.41
CA VAL A 181 -2.94 4.98 15.85
C VAL A 181 -1.54 5.53 15.54
N ALA A 182 -1.34 6.14 14.36
CA ALA A 182 -0.10 6.82 14.00
C ALA A 182 0.28 7.95 14.99
N GLU A 183 -0.71 8.66 15.53
CA GLU A 183 -0.51 9.69 16.54
C GLU A 183 -0.03 9.12 17.88
N LYS A 184 -0.56 7.97 18.30
CA LYS A 184 -0.26 7.29 19.57
C LYS A 184 1.13 6.66 19.63
N ILE A 185 1.59 6.01 18.56
CA ILE A 185 2.93 5.39 18.50
C ILE A 185 4.01 6.46 18.66
N GLN A 186 4.93 6.38 19.63
CA GLN A 186 5.96 7.40 19.82
C GLN A 186 7.36 6.88 19.53
N PHE A 187 8.18 7.75 18.93
CA PHE A 187 9.63 7.66 18.94
C PHE A 187 10.19 9.06 18.70
N GLU A 188 11.40 9.32 19.19
CA GLU A 188 12.02 10.64 19.05
C GLU A 188 12.16 11.02 17.56
N GLY A 189 11.70 12.23 17.23
CA GLY A 189 11.78 12.75 15.86
C GLY A 189 10.77 12.15 14.86
N LYS A 190 9.75 11.41 15.32
CA LYS A 190 8.68 10.85 14.46
C LYS A 190 8.07 11.90 13.52
N GLN A 191 8.01 11.57 12.23
CA GLN A 191 7.35 12.35 11.18
C GLN A 191 6.32 11.50 10.43
N PHE A 192 5.16 12.07 10.14
CA PHE A 192 4.15 11.44 9.30
C PHE A 192 3.24 12.52 8.70
N ARG A 193 2.57 12.19 7.59
CA ARG A 193 1.59 13.07 6.95
C ARG A 193 0.20 12.85 7.54
N LYS A 194 -0.53 13.94 7.76
CA LYS A 194 -1.92 13.91 8.27
C LYS A 194 -2.98 13.97 7.17
N ASP A 195 -2.57 14.10 5.92
CA ASP A 195 -3.42 14.35 4.77
C ASP A 195 -3.41 13.19 3.76
N ILE A 196 -2.98 11.98 4.15
CA ILE A 196 -3.06 10.82 3.25
C ILE A 196 -4.52 10.63 2.80
N GLY A 197 -4.74 10.46 1.49
CA GLY A 197 -6.08 10.30 0.92
C GLY A 197 -6.91 11.58 0.77
N TRP A 198 -6.41 12.77 1.12
CA TRP A 198 -7.22 14.01 1.13
C TRP A 198 -7.93 14.33 -0.20
N ARG A 199 -7.27 14.05 -1.34
CA ARG A 199 -7.84 14.29 -2.68
C ARG A 199 -9.03 13.39 -2.96
N GLU A 200 -8.93 12.15 -2.49
CA GLU A 200 -9.99 11.16 -2.67
C GLU A 200 -11.21 11.49 -1.80
N LEU A 201 -10.97 11.84 -0.54
CA LEU A 201 -12.02 12.30 0.37
C LEU A 201 -12.74 13.56 -0.14
N ALA A 202 -12.01 14.44 -0.82
CA ALA A 202 -12.59 15.63 -1.45
C ALA A 202 -13.48 15.31 -2.67
N ARG A 203 -13.23 14.19 -3.37
CA ARG A 203 -14.08 13.73 -4.49
C ARG A 203 -15.39 13.14 -3.99
N SER A 204 -15.33 12.24 -3.00
CA SER A 204 -16.53 11.57 -2.47
C SER A 204 -17.55 12.54 -1.83
N THR A 205 -17.07 13.66 -1.31
CA THR A 205 -17.95 14.71 -0.76
C THR A 205 -18.73 15.46 -1.86
N LYS A 206 -18.19 15.55 -3.08
CA LYS A 206 -18.86 16.24 -4.21
C LYS A 206 -19.95 15.40 -4.88
N GLU A 207 -19.89 14.08 -4.76
CA GLU A 207 -20.90 13.17 -5.33
C GLU A 207 -22.15 13.03 -4.45
N THR A 208 -22.06 13.46 -3.19
CA THR A 208 -23.16 13.42 -2.21
C THR A 208 -23.86 14.78 -2.01
N SER A 209 -23.45 15.81 -2.77
CA SER A 209 -24.00 17.18 -2.73
C SER A 209 -24.75 17.50 -4.03
#